data_AF-X0VA94-F1
#
_entry.id   AF-X0VA94-F1
#
_cell.length_a   1.000
_cell.length_b   1.000
_cell.length_c   1.000
_cell.angle_alpha   90.00
_cell.angle_beta   90.00
_cell.angle_gamma   90.00
#
_symmetry.space_group_name_H-M   'P 1'
#
loop_
_entity.id
_entity.type
_entity.pdbx_description
1 polymer ?
#
loop_
_entity_poly.entity_id
_entity_poly.type
_entity_poly.pdbx_seq_one_letter_code
_entity_poly.pdbx_strand_id
1 'polypeptide(L)'
;MAKRIGRVFYWDSCIFIALLSNEQRPHDEMQGVRAIANANNKKENIIITSSITRTEIFKENQVNDDFKKVLQRSNVIEVSADPKITDKAGTIRRRANSA
;
A
#
# COMPACT_ATOMS: atom_id res chain seq x y z
N MET A 1 -1.03 28.85 -6.62
CA MET A 1 -0.64 28.29 -5.30
C MET A 1 -0.23 26.83 -5.49
N ALA A 2 1.03 26.48 -5.22
CA ALA A 2 1.45 25.08 -5.23
C ALA A 2 0.85 24.37 -4.01
N LYS A 3 -0.06 23.42 -4.24
CA LYS A 3 -0.64 22.61 -3.16
C LYS A 3 0.50 21.78 -2.56
N ARG A 4 0.84 22.04 -1.29
CA ARG A 4 1.86 21.27 -0.57
C ARG A 4 1.48 19.80 -0.63
N ILE A 5 2.32 18.99 -1.27
CA ILE A 5 2.13 17.54 -1.31
C ILE A 5 2.16 17.06 0.14
N GLY A 6 1.08 16.40 0.59
CA GLY A 6 1.00 15.81 1.91
C GLY A 6 2.07 14.73 2.13
N ARG A 7 2.11 14.11 3.31
CA ARG A 7 3.03 12.98 3.54
C ARG A 7 2.75 11.86 2.52
N VAL A 8 3.81 11.18 2.11
CA VAL A 8 3.73 10.03 1.19
C VAL A 8 3.99 8.77 2.00
N PHE A 9 3.10 7.78 1.89
CA PHE A 9 3.19 6.50 2.59
C PHE A 9 3.28 5.37 1.57
N TYR A 10 4.16 4.40 1.80
CA TYR A 10 4.14 3.14 1.08
C TYR A 10 3.31 2.13 1.88
N TRP A 11 2.35 1.48 1.23
CA TRP A 11 1.55 0.40 1.81
C TRP A 11 1.86 -0.91 1.11
N ASP A 12 1.99 -1.97 1.92
CA ASP A 12 2.12 -3.34 1.45
C ASP A 12 0.76 -4.08 1.49
N SER A 13 0.68 -5.28 0.91
CA SER A 13 -0.55 -6.08 0.82
C SER A 13 -1.22 -6.31 2.17
N CYS A 14 -0.44 -6.60 3.21
CA CYS A 14 -0.94 -6.88 4.55
C CYS A 14 -1.75 -5.71 5.14
N ILE A 15 -1.40 -4.46 4.83
CA ILE A 15 -2.14 -3.28 5.32
C ILE A 15 -3.49 -3.18 4.64
N PHE A 16 -3.54 -3.42 3.32
CA PHE A 16 -4.80 -3.43 2.58
C PHE A 16 -5.70 -4.57 3.06
N ILE A 17 -5.16 -5.78 3.23
CA ILE A 17 -5.90 -6.95 3.72
C ILE A 17 -6.46 -6.66 5.12
N ALA A 18 -5.63 -6.21 6.06
CA ALA A 18 -6.07 -5.90 7.42
C ALA A 18 -7.20 -4.86 7.45
N LEU A 19 -7.07 -3.80 6.64
CA LEU A 19 -8.03 -2.71 6.62
C LEU A 19 -9.35 -3.09 5.92
N LEU A 20 -9.27 -3.79 4.78
CA LEU A 20 -10.42 -4.09 3.92
C LEU A 20 -11.18 -5.34 4.37
N SER A 21 -10.49 -6.34 4.92
CA SER A 21 -11.13 -7.53 5.52
C SER A 21 -11.65 -7.28 6.94
N ASN A 22 -11.43 -6.08 7.48
CA ASN A 22 -11.70 -5.73 8.87
C ASN A 22 -11.10 -6.76 9.86
N GLU A 23 -9.83 -7.13 9.61
CA GLU A 23 -9.09 -8.10 10.42
C GLU A 23 -9.06 -7.67 11.89
N GLN A 24 -9.26 -8.62 12.80
CA GLN A 24 -9.21 -8.36 14.24
C GLN A 24 -7.75 -8.33 14.70
N ARG A 25 -7.18 -7.13 14.75
CA ARG A 25 -5.80 -6.86 15.23
C ARG A 25 -5.83 -6.02 16.51
N PRO A 26 -4.73 -5.98 17.28
CA PRO A 26 -4.60 -5.06 18.41
C PRO A 26 -4.99 -3.63 18.05
N HIS A 27 -5.74 -2.97 18.94
CA HIS A 27 -6.39 -1.69 18.65
C HIS A 27 -5.39 -0.59 18.29
N ASP A 28 -4.23 -0.61 18.94
CA ASP A 28 -3.12 0.31 18.76
C ASP A 28 -2.48 0.21 17.36
N GLU A 29 -2.34 -0.99 16.79
CA GLU A 29 -1.81 -1.18 15.43
C GLU A 29 -2.74 -0.55 14.37
N MET A 30 -4.04 -0.81 14.47
CA MET A 30 -5.01 -0.38 13.46
C MET A 30 -5.38 1.10 13.58
N GLN A 31 -5.16 1.74 14.73
CA GLN A 31 -5.42 3.16 14.90
C GLN A 31 -4.57 4.00 13.93
N GLY A 32 -3.28 3.68 13.80
CA GLY A 32 -2.39 4.37 12.87
C GLY A 32 -2.81 4.17 11.41
N VAL A 33 -3.13 2.94 11.02
CA VAL A 33 -3.59 2.61 9.66
C VAL A 33 -4.88 3.37 9.33
N ARG A 34 -5.87 3.37 10.22
CA ARG A 34 -7.15 4.06 10.03
C ARG A 34 -6.97 5.57 9.98
N ALA A 35 -6.07 6.15 10.78
CA ALA A 35 -5.75 7.56 10.73
C ALA A 35 -5.18 7.98 9.36
N ILE A 36 -4.25 7.19 8.82
CA ILE A 36 -3.68 7.41 7.48
C ILE A 36 -4.74 7.24 6.39
N ALA A 37 -5.58 6.21 6.48
CA ALA A 37 -6.69 5.98 5.55
C ALA A 37 -7.68 7.16 5.53
N ASN A 38 -8.03 7.68 6.71
CA ASN A 38 -8.92 8.83 6.86
C ASN A 38 -8.31 10.11 6.27
N ALA A 39 -7.03 10.37 6.51
CA ALA A 39 -6.31 11.47 5.87
C ALA A 39 -6.22 11.30 4.34
N ASN A 40 -6.09 10.06 3.85
CA ASN A 40 -6.12 9.76 2.42
C ASN A 40 -7.50 10.06 1.81
N ASN A 41 -8.58 9.68 2.50
CA ASN A 41 -9.95 10.00 2.07
C ASN A 41 -10.17 11.51 1.94
N LYS A 42 -9.52 12.30 2.80
CA LYS A 42 -9.55 13.78 2.77
C LYS A 42 -8.56 14.41 1.77
N LYS A 43 -7.82 13.61 1.01
CA LYS A 43 -6.76 14.05 0.08
C LYS A 43 -5.62 14.83 0.76
N GLU A 44 -5.33 14.48 2.01
CA GLU A 44 -4.27 15.10 2.85
C GLU A 44 -2.93 14.34 2.77
N ASN A 45 -2.91 13.16 2.16
CA ASN A 45 -1.71 12.35 1.92
C ASN A 45 -1.79 11.62 0.58
N ILE A 46 -0.66 11.01 0.20
CA ILE A 46 -0.55 10.09 -0.94
C ILE A 46 -0.19 8.72 -0.41
N ILE A 47 -0.88 7.68 -0.89
CA ILE A 47 -0.51 6.29 -0.67
C ILE A 47 0.12 5.76 -1.95
N ILE A 48 1.26 5.08 -1.83
CA ILE A 48 1.96 4.40 -2.91
C ILE A 48 1.93 2.90 -2.60
N THR A 49 1.73 2.07 -3.62
CA THR A 49 1.84 0.61 -3.52
C THR A 49 2.53 0.05 -4.76
N SER A 50 3.10 -1.15 -4.65
CA SER A 50 3.64 -1.88 -5.81
C SER A 50 2.53 -2.54 -6.62
N SER A 51 2.72 -2.69 -7.93
CA SER A 51 1.87 -3.56 -8.76
C SER A 51 1.96 -5.04 -8.36
N ILE A 52 3.02 -5.43 -7.64
CA ILE A 52 3.17 -6.79 -7.10
C ILE A 52 2.10 -7.04 -6.02
N THR A 53 1.86 -6.05 -5.16
CA THR A 53 0.85 -6.08 -4.08
C THR A 53 -0.54 -6.45 -4.59
N ARG A 54 -0.89 -6.04 -5.82
CA ARG A 54 -2.14 -6.41 -6.48
C ARG A 54 -2.30 -7.92 -6.63
N THR A 55 -1.24 -8.64 -6.97
CA THR A 55 -1.29 -10.11 -7.13
C THR A 55 -1.38 -10.84 -5.80
N GLU A 56 -0.88 -10.23 -4.73
CA GLU A 56 -0.98 -10.76 -3.36
C GLU A 56 -2.40 -10.60 -2.82
N ILE A 57 -3.02 -9.43 -3.04
CA ILE A 57 -4.39 -9.14 -2.59
C ILE A 57 -5.41 -9.94 -3.39
N PHE A 58 -5.23 -10.11 -4.71
CA PHE A 58 -6.20 -10.84 -5.55
C PHE A 58 -6.35 -12.32 -5.21
N LYS A 59 -5.48 -12.90 -4.38
CA LYS A 59 -5.67 -14.24 -3.81
C LYS A 59 -6.81 -14.29 -2.78
N GLU A 60 -7.19 -13.16 -2.20
CA GLU A 60 -8.25 -13.02 -1.20
C GLU A 60 -9.54 -12.47 -1.86
N ASN A 61 -10.43 -13.36 -2.29
CA ASN A 61 -11.60 -13.02 -3.13
C ASN A 61 -12.49 -11.88 -2.57
N GLN A 62 -12.60 -11.77 -1.25
CA GLN A 62 -13.49 -10.82 -0.59
C GLN A 62 -12.97 -9.36 -0.62
N VAL A 63 -11.65 -9.17 -0.82
CA VAL A 63 -10.98 -7.86 -0.74
C VAL A 63 -10.92 -7.13 -2.09
N ASN A 64 -11.21 -7.85 -3.17
CA ASN A 64 -10.85 -7.47 -4.52
C ASN A 64 -11.55 -6.22 -5.03
N ASP A 65 -12.85 -6.07 -4.76
CA ASP A 65 -13.61 -4.95 -5.30
C ASP A 65 -13.38 -3.65 -4.53
N ASP A 66 -13.17 -3.73 -3.22
CA ASP A 66 -12.82 -2.55 -2.43
C ASP A 66 -11.39 -2.10 -2.69
N PHE A 67 -10.46 -3.03 -2.91
CA PHE A 67 -9.11 -2.69 -3.35
C PHE A 67 -9.11 -1.96 -4.71
N LYS A 68 -9.89 -2.43 -5.69
CA LYS A 68 -10.05 -1.72 -6.98
C LYS A 68 -10.55 -0.29 -6.78
N LYS A 69 -11.53 -0.06 -5.90
CA LYS A 69 -12.03 1.29 -5.58
C LYS A 69 -10.96 2.18 -4.95
N VAL A 70 -10.09 1.61 -4.11
CA VAL A 70 -8.96 2.34 -3.51
C VAL A 70 -7.97 2.78 -4.59
N LEU A 71 -7.62 1.90 -5.53
CA LEU A 71 -6.69 2.21 -6.62
C LEU A 71 -7.22 3.24 -7.64
N GLN A 72 -8.54 3.46 -7.70
CA GLN A 72 -9.14 4.48 -8.57
C GLN A 72 -8.99 5.91 -8.02
N ARG A 73 -8.50 6.08 -6.79
CA ARG A 73 -8.36 7.39 -6.16
C ARG A 73 -7.15 8.13 -6.72
N SER A 74 -7.31 9.43 -7.00
CA SER A 74 -6.24 10.28 -7.55
C SER A 74 -5.01 10.45 -6.63
N ASN A 75 -5.13 10.06 -5.36
CA ASN A 75 -4.07 10.13 -4.36
C ASN A 75 -3.67 8.75 -3.82
N VAL A 76 -3.90 7.72 -4.63
CA VAL A 76 -3.34 6.38 -4.48
C VAL A 76 -2.60 6.06 -5.77
N ILE A 77 -1.32 5.72 -5.68
CA ILE A 77 -0.45 5.51 -6.83
C ILE A 77 0.04 4.06 -6.79
N GLU A 78 -0.32 3.30 -7.81
CA GLU A 78 0.29 2.01 -8.07
C GLU A 78 1.54 2.19 -8.92
N VAL A 79 2.66 1.63 -8.47
CA VAL A 79 3.95 1.70 -9.15
C VAL A 79 4.28 0.33 -9.72
N SER A 80 4.46 0.27 -11.03
CA SER A 80 4.88 -0.96 -11.72
C SER A 80 6.30 -1.35 -11.35
N ALA A 81 6.53 -2.65 -11.12
CA ALA A 81 7.87 -3.19 -10.95
C ALA A 81 8.58 -3.29 -12.30
N ASP A 82 9.34 -2.24 -12.66
CA ASP A 82 10.19 -2.24 -13.86
C ASP A 82 11.51 -3.01 -13.62
N PRO A 83 12.28 -3.35 -14.68
CA PRO A 83 13.53 -4.07 -14.55
C PRO A 83 14.53 -3.45 -13.56
N LYS A 84 14.62 -2.12 -13.49
CA LYS A 84 15.54 -1.43 -12.58
C LYS A 84 15.13 -1.65 -11.12
N ILE A 85 13.82 -1.61 -10.84
CA ILE A 85 13.27 -1.89 -9.52
C ILE A 85 13.50 -3.36 -9.15
N THR A 86 13.21 -4.30 -10.05
CA THR A 86 13.35 -5.74 -9.79
C THR A 86 14.81 -6.16 -9.60
N ASP A 87 15.73 -5.61 -10.39
CA ASP A 87 17.16 -5.90 -10.27
C ASP A 87 17.73 -5.42 -8.93
N LYS A 88 17.30 -4.22 -8.50
CA LYS A 88 17.68 -3.67 -7.21
C LYS A 88 17.09 -4.48 -6.06
N ALA A 89 15.82 -4.88 -6.14
CA ALA A 89 15.19 -5.77 -5.17
C ALA A 89 15.93 -7.12 -5.07
N GLY A 90 16.33 -7.72 -6.21
CA GLY A 90 17.13 -8.94 -6.23
C GLY A 90 18.49 -8.77 -5.55
N THR A 91 19.15 -7.63 -5.75
CA THR A 91 20.41 -7.30 -5.07
C THR A 91 20.24 -7.18 -3.56
N ILE A 92 19.17 -6.54 -3.09
CA ILE A 92 18.85 -6.41 -1.66
C ILE A 92 18.64 -7.80 -1.03
N ARG A 93 17.85 -8.67 -1.68
CA ARG A 93 17.57 -10.04 -1.19
C ARG A 93 18.83 -10.90 -1.09
N ARG A 94 19.71 -10.85 -2.09
CA ARG A 94 20.98 -11.59 -2.06
C ARG A 94 21.86 -11.17 -0.89
N ARG A 95 21.93 -9.86 -0.60
CA ARG A 95 22.69 -9.33 0.53
C ARG A 95 22.12 -9.78 1.87
N ALA A 96 20.80 -9.73 2.03
CA ALA A 96 20.14 -10.18 3.25
C ALA A 96 20.37 -11.68 3.55
N ASN A 97 20.48 -12.52 2.51
CA ASN A 97 20.72 -13.97 2.68
C ASN A 97 22.21 -14.33 2.84
N SER A 98 23.12 -13.36 2.69
CA SER A 98 24.56 -13.57 2.82
C SER A 98 25.12 -13.02 4.14
N ALA A 99 24.25 -12.51 5.01
CA ALA A 99 24.54 -11.96 6.34
C ALA A 99 23.96 -12.90 7.41
#